data_AF-A0A959KYS1-F1
#
_entry.id   AF-A0A959KYS1-F1
#
_cell.length_a   1.000
_cell.length_b   1.000
_cell.length_c   1.000
_cell.angle_alpha   90.00
_cell.angle_beta   90.00
_cell.angle_gamma   90.00
#
_symmetry.space_group_name_H-M   'P 1'
#
loop_
_entity.id
_entity.type
_entity.pdbx_description
1 polymer ?
#
loop_
_entity_poly.entity_id
_entity_poly.type
_entity_poly.pdbx_seq_one_letter_code
_entity_poly.pdbx_strand_id
1 'polypeptide(L)'
;LLNNGTHFIDLMRWGLQVEYPTYVVSTGGRYHYQDDWQTPDTQTVSIDFAEGKTMTWESRSCSRLPIHGTGAGISFHGDGGSVVIESGNAYVVYDNDRSPKVVKKVTADSSKEHNQQDTYGPGLLYDIGHVENFLEAIRENGVPNSEIVGGQKSVLLCQLGNIAYRTRSGLHIDKTNGHIMDNPKLNAVEAHDFWSREYEPGWNPVV
;
A
#
# COMPACT_ATOMS: atom_id res chain seq x y z
N LEU A 1 3.92 2.68 -7.40
CA LEU A 1 3.67 2.24 -6.00
C LEU A 1 3.54 3.38 -4.99
N LEU A 2 4.61 4.09 -4.62
CA LEU A 2 4.63 5.04 -3.48
C LEU A 2 3.67 6.25 -3.50
N ASN A 3 3.07 6.57 -4.66
CA ASN A 3 2.03 7.59 -4.75
C ASN A 3 0.70 7.02 -4.21
N ASN A 4 -0.12 6.41 -5.07
CA ASN A 4 -1.41 5.86 -4.67
C ASN A 4 -1.31 4.62 -3.77
N GLY A 5 -0.27 3.80 -3.94
CA GLY A 5 -0.14 2.52 -3.26
C GLY A 5 -0.06 2.65 -1.74
N THR A 6 0.56 3.71 -1.22
CA THR A 6 0.69 3.94 0.24
C THR A 6 -0.67 4.00 0.93
N HIS A 7 -1.68 4.61 0.30
CA HIS A 7 -3.04 4.71 0.84
C HIS A 7 -3.71 3.33 1.00
N PHE A 8 -3.54 2.46 0.00
CA PHE A 8 -4.20 1.15 -0.01
C PHE A 8 -3.39 0.08 0.71
N ILE A 9 -2.06 0.09 0.59
CA ILE A 9 -1.18 -0.87 1.25
C ILE A 9 -1.25 -0.71 2.77
N ASP A 10 -1.44 0.50 3.29
CA ASP A 10 -1.69 0.69 4.71
C ASP A 10 -2.96 -0.04 5.19
N LEU A 11 -4.07 0.15 4.49
CA LEU A 11 -5.32 -0.55 4.77
C LEU A 11 -5.19 -2.06 4.60
N MET A 12 -4.48 -2.53 3.56
CA MET A 12 -4.23 -3.96 3.35
C MET A 12 -3.40 -4.56 4.49
N ARG A 13 -2.32 -3.89 4.91
CA ARG A 13 -1.46 -4.30 6.03
C ARG A 13 -2.26 -4.34 7.33
N TRP A 14 -3.01 -3.29 7.62
CA TRP A 14 -3.87 -3.19 8.80
C TRP A 14 -4.94 -4.29 8.81
N GLY A 15 -5.65 -4.49 7.70
CA GLY A 15 -6.71 -5.49 7.59
C GLY A 15 -6.19 -6.92 7.64
N LEU A 16 -4.99 -7.18 7.11
CA LEU A 16 -4.33 -8.48 7.24
C LEU A 16 -3.67 -8.68 8.60
N GLN A 17 -3.52 -7.64 9.43
CA GLN A 17 -2.79 -7.67 10.70
C GLN A 17 -1.39 -8.28 10.53
N VAL A 18 -0.61 -7.69 9.61
CA VAL A 18 0.76 -8.09 9.32
C VAL A 18 1.74 -6.94 9.57
N GLU A 19 2.98 -7.29 9.86
CA GLU A 19 4.06 -6.35 10.17
C GLU A 19 5.04 -6.26 9.00
N TYR A 20 6.23 -6.86 9.13
CA TYR A 20 7.24 -6.91 8.09
C TYR A 20 7.07 -8.15 7.21
N PRO A 21 7.36 -8.06 5.91
CA PRO A 21 7.24 -9.19 4.99
C PRO A 21 8.43 -10.14 5.15
N THR A 22 8.33 -11.29 4.51
CA THR A 22 9.45 -12.24 4.35
C THR A 22 10.00 -12.24 2.94
N TYR A 23 9.17 -11.88 1.95
CA TYR A 23 9.58 -11.89 0.55
C TYR A 23 8.82 -10.85 -0.28
N VAL A 24 9.51 -10.18 -1.20
CA VAL A 24 8.92 -9.16 -2.08
C VAL A 24 9.42 -9.35 -3.50
N VAL A 25 8.51 -9.33 -4.48
CA VAL A 25 8.83 -9.29 -5.91
C VAL A 25 8.02 -8.20 -6.60
N SER A 26 8.62 -7.53 -7.58
CA SER A 26 7.91 -6.56 -8.40
C SER A 26 8.32 -6.65 -9.87
N THR A 27 7.32 -6.59 -10.74
CA THR A 27 7.48 -6.60 -12.19
C THR A 27 6.67 -5.45 -12.80
N GLY A 28 7.01 -5.08 -14.04
CA GLY A 28 6.36 -3.97 -14.73
C GLY A 28 7.34 -3.08 -15.46
N GLY A 29 6.89 -1.90 -15.85
CA GLY A 29 7.68 -0.95 -16.59
C GLY A 29 6.92 0.29 -17.02
N ARG A 30 7.57 1.04 -17.90
CA ARG A 30 7.03 2.16 -18.66
C ARG A 30 6.70 1.63 -20.05
N TYR A 31 5.44 1.25 -20.26
CA TYR A 31 5.01 0.60 -21.50
C TYR A 31 4.18 1.51 -22.40
N HIS A 32 3.59 2.57 -21.87
CA HIS A 32 2.70 3.45 -22.61
C HIS A 32 3.28 4.86 -22.78
N TYR A 33 3.71 5.48 -21.68
CA TYR A 33 4.13 6.88 -21.70
C TYR A 33 5.61 7.03 -22.09
N GLN A 34 5.89 8.02 -22.95
CA GLN A 34 7.22 8.39 -23.44
C GLN A 34 7.54 9.83 -23.03
N ASP A 35 7.66 10.05 -21.72
CA ASP A 35 7.96 11.33 -21.08
C ASP A 35 9.14 11.20 -20.10
N ASP A 36 9.42 12.23 -19.31
CA ASP A 36 10.52 12.30 -18.34
C ASP A 36 10.24 11.56 -17.02
N TRP A 37 9.04 11.01 -16.84
CA TRP A 37 8.66 10.27 -15.64
C TRP A 37 9.40 8.93 -15.53
N GLN A 38 9.90 8.64 -14.33
CA GLN A 38 10.77 7.47 -14.09
C GLN A 38 10.10 6.28 -13.39
N THR A 39 8.98 6.47 -12.70
CA THR A 39 8.22 5.36 -12.08
C THR A 39 7.43 4.57 -13.12
N PRO A 40 7.21 3.25 -12.93
CA PRO A 40 6.45 2.43 -13.88
C PRO A 40 5.01 2.94 -14.07
N ASP A 41 4.51 2.89 -15.30
CA ASP A 41 3.09 3.12 -15.60
C ASP A 41 2.25 1.86 -15.39
N THR A 42 2.88 0.70 -15.46
CA THR A 42 2.30 -0.62 -15.23
C THR A 42 3.20 -1.37 -14.25
N GLN A 43 2.66 -1.78 -13.10
CA GLN A 43 3.43 -2.47 -12.06
C GLN A 43 2.56 -3.47 -11.31
N THR A 44 3.09 -4.67 -11.11
CA THR A 44 2.54 -5.67 -10.19
C THR A 44 3.58 -5.95 -9.11
N VAL A 45 3.14 -6.01 -7.85
CA VAL A 45 3.99 -6.32 -6.69
C VAL A 45 3.31 -7.41 -5.88
N SER A 46 4.07 -8.43 -5.49
CA SER A 46 3.64 -9.45 -4.53
C SER A 46 4.52 -9.37 -3.29
N ILE A 47 3.88 -9.43 -2.13
CA ILE A 47 4.52 -9.30 -0.81
C ILE A 47 4.00 -10.44 0.06
N ASP A 48 4.90 -11.35 0.43
CA ASP A 48 4.58 -12.49 1.29
C ASP A 48 4.97 -12.21 2.73
N PHE A 49 4.17 -12.77 3.64
CA PHE A 49 4.33 -12.63 5.08
C PHE A 49 4.45 -14.00 5.76
N ALA A 50 5.11 -14.04 6.91
CA ALA A 50 5.40 -15.28 7.63
C ALA A 50 4.13 -16.01 8.12
N GLU A 51 3.03 -15.29 8.24
CA GLU A 51 1.71 -15.73 8.67
C GLU A 51 0.97 -16.55 7.60
N GLY A 52 1.58 -16.82 6.44
CA GLY A 52 0.90 -17.47 5.32
C GLY A 52 -0.11 -16.54 4.62
N LYS A 53 0.15 -15.23 4.69
CA LYS A 53 -0.65 -14.16 4.07
C LYS A 53 0.16 -13.53 2.95
N THR A 54 -0.52 -13.11 1.89
CA THR A 54 0.09 -12.43 0.76
C THR A 54 -0.70 -11.18 0.39
N MET A 55 0.01 -10.11 0.08
CA MET A 55 -0.55 -8.92 -0.54
C MET A 55 -0.11 -8.83 -1.99
N THR A 56 -1.03 -8.42 -2.86
CA THR A 56 -0.72 -8.10 -4.25
C THR A 56 -1.20 -6.68 -4.56
N TRP A 57 -0.31 -5.88 -5.13
CA TRP A 57 -0.65 -4.57 -5.69
C TRP A 57 -0.55 -4.63 -7.21
N GLU A 58 -1.58 -4.17 -7.91
CA GLU A 58 -1.56 -3.95 -9.35
C GLU A 58 -1.89 -2.47 -9.64
N SER A 59 -1.01 -1.80 -10.37
CA SER A 59 -1.27 -0.45 -10.88
C SER A 59 -1.12 -0.39 -12.39
N ARG A 60 -2.07 0.26 -13.04
CA ARG A 60 -2.13 0.49 -14.49
C ARG A 60 -2.56 1.93 -14.75
N SER A 61 -1.59 2.83 -14.94
CA SER A 61 -1.85 4.26 -15.12
C SER A 61 -2.45 4.59 -16.49
N CYS A 62 -2.29 3.68 -17.47
CA CYS A 62 -2.73 3.86 -18.85
C CYS A 62 -3.96 3.01 -19.22
N SER A 63 -4.58 2.30 -18.27
CA SER A 63 -5.79 1.50 -18.51
C SER A 63 -6.97 2.03 -17.69
N ARG A 64 -8.11 2.22 -18.35
CA ARG A 64 -9.32 2.78 -17.73
C ARG A 64 -10.35 1.74 -17.32
N LEU A 65 -10.14 0.46 -17.65
CA LEU A 65 -11.08 -0.61 -17.27
C LEU A 65 -10.98 -0.85 -15.76
N PRO A 66 -12.06 -0.64 -14.98
CA PRO A 66 -12.02 -0.82 -13.54
C PRO A 66 -11.95 -2.30 -13.14
N ILE A 67 -11.37 -2.58 -11.97
CA ILE A 67 -11.46 -3.89 -11.31
C ILE A 67 -12.62 -3.81 -10.31
N HIS A 68 -13.49 -4.82 -10.30
CA HIS A 68 -14.68 -4.83 -9.43
C HIS A 68 -15.57 -3.57 -9.56
N GLY A 69 -15.54 -2.90 -10.72
CA GLY A 69 -16.32 -1.68 -10.96
C GLY A 69 -15.75 -0.41 -10.32
N THR A 70 -14.60 -0.48 -9.65
CA THR A 70 -13.89 0.69 -9.09
C THR A 70 -12.55 0.94 -9.78
N GLY A 71 -12.14 2.21 -9.86
CA GLY A 71 -10.84 2.63 -10.43
C GLY A 71 -9.65 2.36 -9.49
N ALA A 72 -9.91 2.32 -8.18
CA ALA A 72 -8.96 1.92 -7.15
C ALA A 72 -9.72 1.31 -5.97
N GLY A 73 -9.10 0.37 -5.25
CA GLY A 73 -9.74 -0.33 -4.16
C GLY A 73 -8.91 -1.50 -3.65
N ILE A 74 -9.48 -2.23 -2.70
CA ILE A 74 -8.84 -3.38 -2.06
C ILE A 74 -9.85 -4.52 -2.05
N SER A 75 -9.39 -5.75 -2.28
CA SER A 75 -10.15 -6.94 -1.97
C SER A 75 -9.40 -7.80 -0.96
N PHE A 76 -10.09 -8.20 0.11
CA PHE A 76 -9.61 -9.20 1.05
C PHE A 76 -10.29 -10.53 0.75
N HIS A 77 -9.53 -11.61 0.83
CA HIS A 77 -9.99 -12.96 0.57
C HIS A 77 -9.58 -13.86 1.73
N GLY A 78 -10.55 -14.57 2.30
CA GLY A 78 -10.36 -15.53 3.37
C GLY A 78 -11.18 -16.79 3.13
N ASP A 79 -11.07 -17.74 4.05
CA ASP A 79 -11.80 -19.00 4.02
C ASP A 79 -13.32 -18.84 4.28
N GLY A 80 -13.71 -17.80 5.01
CA GLY A 80 -15.11 -17.47 5.30
C GLY A 80 -15.80 -16.59 4.25
N GLY A 81 -15.06 -16.01 3.31
CA GLY A 81 -15.62 -15.11 2.30
C GLY A 81 -14.63 -14.08 1.81
N SER A 82 -15.15 -13.06 1.14
CA SER A 82 -14.35 -11.95 0.61
C SER A 82 -15.02 -10.61 0.88
N VAL A 83 -14.23 -9.55 1.01
CA VAL A 83 -14.75 -8.17 1.05
C VAL A 83 -14.02 -7.34 0.02
N VAL A 84 -14.79 -6.60 -0.79
CA VAL A 84 -14.29 -5.61 -1.73
C VAL A 84 -14.57 -4.24 -1.14
N ILE A 85 -13.52 -3.48 -0.84
CA ILE A 85 -13.58 -2.08 -0.43
C ILE A 85 -13.54 -1.23 -1.69
N GLU A 86 -14.59 -0.46 -1.87
CA GLU A 86 -14.81 0.44 -3.00
C GLU A 86 -14.51 1.89 -2.58
N SER A 87 -14.71 2.84 -3.50
CA SER A 87 -14.55 4.27 -3.20
C SER A 87 -15.64 4.80 -2.26
N GLY A 88 -15.36 5.91 -1.56
CA GLY A 88 -16.37 6.61 -0.76
C GLY A 88 -16.90 5.83 0.45
N ASN A 89 -16.04 5.01 1.07
CA ASN A 89 -16.39 4.12 2.20
C ASN A 89 -17.42 3.02 1.87
N ALA A 90 -17.68 2.76 0.58
CA ALA A 90 -18.51 1.65 0.14
C ALA A 90 -17.76 0.32 0.27
N TYR A 91 -18.50 -0.76 0.49
CA TYR A 91 -17.94 -2.11 0.44
C TYR A 91 -19.01 -3.17 0.18
N VAL A 92 -18.57 -4.29 -0.39
CA VAL A 92 -19.39 -5.46 -0.65
C VAL A 92 -18.74 -6.69 -0.03
N VAL A 93 -19.52 -7.44 0.75
CA VAL A 93 -19.10 -8.70 1.37
C VAL A 93 -19.75 -9.84 0.63
N TYR A 94 -18.95 -10.86 0.34
CA TYR A 94 -19.34 -12.09 -0.33
C TYR A 94 -19.13 -13.28 0.60
N ASP A 95 -20.00 -14.28 0.50
CA ASP A 95 -19.73 -15.61 1.06
C ASP A 95 -18.60 -16.31 0.26
N ASN A 96 -18.23 -17.54 0.69
CA ASN A 96 -17.20 -18.35 0.03
C ASN A 96 -17.78 -19.54 -0.74
N ASP A 97 -19.02 -19.42 -1.24
CA ASP A 97 -19.62 -20.47 -2.06
C ASP A 97 -18.94 -20.56 -3.44
N ARG A 98 -19.09 -21.70 -4.13
CA ARG A 98 -18.59 -21.89 -5.51
C ARG A 98 -19.07 -20.81 -6.49
N SER A 99 -20.21 -20.21 -6.20
CA SER A 99 -20.74 -19.04 -6.90
C SER A 99 -21.05 -17.98 -5.85
N PRO A 100 -20.05 -17.14 -5.49
CA PRO A 100 -20.15 -16.25 -4.34
C PRO A 100 -21.36 -15.32 -4.44
N LYS A 101 -22.10 -15.18 -3.35
CA LYS A 101 -23.26 -14.27 -3.26
C LYS A 101 -22.93 -13.10 -2.35
N VAL A 102 -23.56 -11.96 -2.63
CA VAL A 102 -23.47 -10.78 -1.77
C VAL A 102 -24.24 -11.05 -0.47
N VAL A 103 -23.52 -11.05 0.65
CA VAL A 103 -24.12 -11.17 2.00
C VAL A 103 -24.35 -9.81 2.64
N LYS A 104 -23.57 -8.79 2.25
CA LYS A 104 -23.74 -7.41 2.71
C LYS A 104 -23.24 -6.44 1.64
N LYS A 105 -23.96 -5.34 1.46
CA LYS A 105 -23.52 -4.23 0.62
C LYS A 105 -23.77 -2.92 1.36
N VAL A 106 -22.74 -2.08 1.41
CA VAL A 106 -22.83 -0.70 1.89
C VAL A 106 -22.44 0.20 0.71
N THR A 107 -23.30 1.15 0.38
CA THR A 107 -23.08 2.11 -0.70
C THR A 107 -22.53 3.41 -0.15
N ALA A 108 -21.71 4.09 -0.95
CA ALA A 108 -21.24 5.42 -0.64
C ALA A 108 -22.42 6.40 -0.57
N ASP A 109 -22.33 7.39 0.31
CA ASP A 109 -23.26 8.51 0.35
C ASP A 109 -22.86 9.50 -0.75
N SER A 110 -23.55 9.48 -1.89
CA SER A 110 -23.25 10.32 -3.04
C SER A 110 -23.41 11.82 -2.76
N SER A 111 -24.06 12.20 -1.66
CA SER A 111 -24.14 13.61 -1.21
C SER A 111 -22.82 14.14 -0.62
N LYS A 112 -21.84 13.25 -0.37
CA LYS A 112 -20.52 13.56 0.18
C LYS A 112 -19.37 13.27 -0.80
N GLU A 113 -19.69 12.97 -2.06
CA GLU A 113 -18.67 12.77 -3.10
C GLU A 113 -18.01 14.10 -3.44
N HIS A 114 -16.75 14.26 -3.01
CA HIS A 114 -15.87 15.29 -3.52
C HIS A 114 -15.13 14.77 -4.75
N ASN A 115 -14.93 15.65 -5.73
CA ASN A 115 -14.09 15.37 -6.87
C ASN A 115 -12.65 15.07 -6.37
N GLN A 116 -12.20 13.81 -6.51
CA GLN A 116 -10.85 13.40 -6.12
C GLN A 116 -9.74 14.08 -6.94
N GLN A 117 -10.10 14.76 -8.03
CA GLN A 117 -9.22 15.56 -8.88
C GLN A 117 -9.33 17.07 -8.57
N ASP A 118 -10.08 17.46 -7.55
CA ASP A 118 -10.13 18.84 -7.08
C ASP A 118 -8.77 19.23 -6.48
N THR A 119 -8.20 20.34 -6.97
CA THR A 119 -6.92 20.87 -6.52
C THR A 119 -7.00 21.53 -5.15
N TYR A 120 -8.21 21.76 -4.62
CA TYR A 120 -8.45 22.16 -3.24
C TYR A 120 -8.52 20.98 -2.27
N GLY A 121 -8.46 19.75 -2.80
CA GLY A 121 -8.39 18.50 -2.06
C GLY A 121 -9.77 18.05 -1.54
N PRO A 122 -10.17 16.79 -1.75
CA PRO A 122 -11.32 16.21 -1.02
C PRO A 122 -11.07 16.08 0.50
N GLY A 123 -9.89 16.50 0.96
CA GLY A 123 -9.26 16.16 2.24
C GLY A 123 -10.02 16.65 3.46
N LEU A 124 -10.70 17.81 3.45
CA LEU A 124 -11.29 18.33 4.68
C LEU A 124 -12.20 17.31 5.39
N LEU A 125 -13.11 16.65 4.67
CA LEU A 125 -14.03 15.68 5.30
C LEU A 125 -13.37 14.37 5.73
N TYR A 126 -12.32 13.92 5.02
CA TYR A 126 -11.62 12.68 5.35
C TYR A 126 -10.51 12.88 6.39
N ASP A 127 -9.91 14.07 6.43
CA ASP A 127 -8.79 14.45 7.30
C ASP A 127 -9.28 14.93 8.67
N ILE A 128 -10.49 15.48 8.79
CA ILE A 128 -11.04 15.95 10.08
C ILE A 128 -10.92 14.86 11.15
N GLY A 129 -11.30 13.62 10.85
CA GLY A 129 -11.21 12.52 11.83
C GLY A 129 -9.77 12.21 12.25
N HIS A 130 -8.81 12.31 11.33
CA HIS A 130 -7.39 12.15 11.64
C HIS A 130 -6.85 13.31 12.49
N VAL A 131 -7.21 14.55 12.16
CA VAL A 131 -6.79 15.75 12.90
C VAL A 131 -7.41 15.77 14.30
N GLU A 132 -8.69 15.46 14.44
CA GLU A 132 -9.36 15.35 15.74
C GLU A 132 -8.69 14.32 16.63
N ASN A 133 -8.46 13.10 16.11
CA ASN A 133 -7.78 12.04 16.85
C ASN A 133 -6.36 12.43 17.25
N PHE A 134 -5.61 13.11 16.39
CA PHE A 134 -4.28 13.59 16.71
C PHE A 134 -4.30 14.64 17.83
N LEU A 135 -5.21 15.61 17.77
CA LEU A 135 -5.36 16.63 18.81
C LEU A 135 -5.82 16.05 20.15
N GLU A 136 -6.72 15.05 20.11
CA GLU A 136 -7.15 14.30 21.29
C GLU A 136 -5.97 13.54 21.93
N ALA A 137 -5.19 12.82 21.13
CA ALA A 137 -3.98 12.12 21.60
C ALA A 137 -2.98 13.08 22.28
N ILE A 138 -2.81 14.31 21.77
CA ILE A 138 -1.99 15.33 22.43
C ILE A 138 -2.58 15.75 23.78
N ARG A 139 -3.89 16.07 23.81
CA ARG A 139 -4.57 16.58 25.02
C ARG A 139 -4.59 15.55 26.14
N GLU A 140 -4.78 14.29 25.78
CA GLU A 140 -4.97 13.19 26.73
C GLU A 140 -3.69 12.40 26.98
N ASN A 141 -2.58 12.77 26.33
CA ASN A 141 -1.33 12.02 26.34
C ASN A 141 -1.54 10.55 25.90
N GLY A 142 -2.36 10.38 24.85
CA GLY A 142 -2.73 9.09 24.25
C GLY A 142 -1.92 8.76 22.99
N VAL A 143 -2.28 7.63 22.34
CA VAL A 143 -1.68 7.16 21.09
C VAL A 143 -2.69 7.38 19.95
N PRO A 144 -2.30 8.03 18.83
CA PRO A 144 -3.21 8.19 17.69
C PRO A 144 -3.53 6.83 17.03
N ASN A 145 -4.68 6.75 16.38
CA ASN A 145 -5.16 5.53 15.70
C ASN A 145 -4.20 5.05 14.60
N SER A 146 -3.47 5.99 13.97
CA SER A 146 -2.40 5.71 13.01
C SER A 146 -1.10 6.29 13.55
N GLU A 147 -0.37 5.47 14.30
CA GLU A 147 0.93 5.85 14.83
C GLU A 147 2.02 5.85 13.75
N ILE A 148 3.12 6.58 14.02
CA ILE A 148 4.23 6.74 13.08
C ILE A 148 4.89 5.40 12.71
N VAL A 149 4.97 4.45 13.65
CA VAL A 149 5.56 3.13 13.41
C VAL A 149 4.70 2.33 12.42
N GLY A 150 3.37 2.38 12.55
CA GLY A 150 2.45 1.78 11.60
C GLY A 150 2.60 2.37 10.20
N GLY A 151 2.64 3.69 10.09
CA GLY A 151 2.86 4.39 8.82
C GLY A 151 4.22 4.07 8.19
N GLN A 152 5.28 4.01 9.00
CA GLN A 152 6.63 3.62 8.54
C GLN A 152 6.63 2.23 7.92
N LYS A 153 5.96 1.25 8.54
CA LYS A 153 5.86 -0.12 8.02
C LYS A 153 5.11 -0.15 6.69
N SER A 154 3.99 0.55 6.57
CA SER A 154 3.21 0.63 5.32
C SER A 154 4.01 1.26 4.17
N VAL A 155 4.75 2.33 4.45
CA VAL A 155 5.64 2.97 3.46
C VAL A 155 6.82 2.07 3.10
N LEU A 156 7.40 1.36 4.08
CA LEU A 156 8.47 0.40 3.83
C LEU A 156 8.06 -0.67 2.83
N LEU A 157 6.85 -1.23 2.94
CA LEU A 157 6.33 -2.20 1.97
C LEU A 157 6.33 -1.64 0.53
N CYS A 158 5.94 -0.38 0.38
CA CYS A 158 5.98 0.32 -0.91
C CYS A 158 7.41 0.57 -1.40
N GLN A 159 8.34 0.89 -0.50
CA GLN A 159 9.75 1.07 -0.84
C GLN A 159 10.38 -0.24 -1.29
N LEU A 160 10.16 -1.34 -0.56
CA LEU A 160 10.62 -2.68 -0.93
C LEU A 160 10.11 -3.10 -2.32
N GLY A 161 8.83 -2.85 -2.61
CA GLY A 161 8.27 -3.11 -3.95
C GLY A 161 8.97 -2.31 -5.06
N ASN A 162 9.33 -1.06 -4.79
CA ASN A 162 10.11 -0.24 -5.73
C ASN A 162 11.56 -0.72 -5.87
N ILE A 163 12.21 -1.12 -4.78
CA ILE A 163 13.57 -1.68 -4.81
C ILE A 163 13.57 -2.95 -5.67
N ALA A 164 12.66 -3.90 -5.40
CA ALA A 164 12.50 -5.13 -6.16
C ALA A 164 12.28 -4.87 -7.67
N TYR A 165 11.51 -3.83 -8.00
CA TYR A 165 11.29 -3.40 -9.38
C TYR A 165 12.58 -2.90 -10.03
N ARG A 166 13.35 -2.05 -9.34
CA ARG A 166 14.56 -1.42 -9.87
C ARG A 166 15.70 -2.41 -10.05
N THR A 167 15.86 -3.34 -9.11
CA THR A 167 16.89 -4.39 -9.15
C THR A 167 16.48 -5.60 -9.99
N ARG A 168 15.21 -5.70 -10.38
CA ARG A 168 14.64 -6.85 -11.10
C ARG A 168 14.88 -8.17 -10.37
N SER A 169 14.85 -8.14 -9.03
CA SER A 169 15.12 -9.29 -8.17
C SER A 169 14.02 -9.53 -7.15
N GLY A 170 13.97 -10.75 -6.63
CA GLY A 170 13.20 -11.06 -5.43
C GLY A 170 13.99 -10.69 -4.18
N LEU A 171 13.36 -10.00 -3.25
CA LEU A 171 13.97 -9.57 -2.00
C LEU A 171 13.54 -10.47 -0.86
N HIS A 172 14.51 -11.08 -0.17
CA HIS A 172 14.26 -11.72 1.12
C HIS A 172 14.38 -10.69 2.24
N ILE A 173 13.41 -10.68 3.13
CA ILE A 173 13.28 -9.65 4.16
C ILE A 173 13.32 -10.30 5.53
N ASP A 174 14.11 -9.70 6.43
CA ASP A 174 14.10 -10.05 7.83
C ASP A 174 12.80 -9.53 8.46
N LYS A 175 11.88 -10.45 8.75
CA LYS A 175 10.57 -10.15 9.34
C LYS A 175 10.62 -9.49 10.72
N THR A 176 11.78 -9.43 11.37
CA THR A 176 11.92 -8.83 12.71
C THR A 176 12.17 -7.32 12.65
N ASN A 177 12.74 -6.83 11.55
CA ASN A 177 13.16 -5.43 11.41
C ASN A 177 12.84 -4.82 10.02
N GLY A 178 12.38 -5.62 9.06
CA GLY A 178 12.03 -5.19 7.71
C GLY A 178 13.20 -4.98 6.75
N HIS A 179 14.44 -5.32 7.16
CA HIS A 179 15.62 -5.14 6.33
C HIS A 179 15.74 -6.20 5.23
N ILE A 180 16.28 -5.77 4.09
CA ILE A 180 16.70 -6.69 3.03
C ILE A 180 17.85 -7.54 3.56
N MET A 181 17.73 -8.85 3.42
CA MET A 181 18.76 -9.80 3.81
C MET A 181 19.79 -9.94 2.68
N ASP A 182 21.07 -10.00 3.06
CA ASP A 182 22.14 -10.36 2.14
C ASP A 182 21.85 -11.72 1.51
N ASN A 183 21.68 -11.74 0.20
CA ASN A 183 21.58 -12.98 -0.56
C ASN A 183 22.59 -12.97 -1.72
N PRO A 184 23.69 -13.74 -1.61
CA PRO A 184 24.72 -13.79 -2.64
C PRO A 184 24.23 -14.34 -4.00
N LYS A 185 23.00 -14.86 -4.09
CA LYS A 185 22.39 -15.35 -5.34
C LYS A 185 21.40 -14.38 -6.00
N LEU A 186 21.08 -13.23 -5.38
CA LEU A 186 19.97 -12.37 -5.82
C LEU A 186 20.35 -10.88 -5.89
N ASN A 187 21.47 -10.53 -6.53
CA ASN A 187 21.93 -9.13 -6.73
C ASN A 187 21.66 -8.22 -5.52
N ALA A 188 21.81 -8.73 -4.29
CA ALA A 188 21.41 -8.02 -3.08
C ALA A 188 22.24 -6.75 -2.89
N VAL A 189 23.46 -6.74 -3.43
CA VAL A 189 24.37 -5.60 -3.46
C VAL A 189 23.70 -4.36 -4.09
N GLU A 190 23.04 -4.50 -5.25
CA GLU A 190 22.34 -3.38 -5.90
C GLU A 190 21.09 -2.95 -5.13
N ALA A 191 20.49 -3.85 -4.34
CA ALA A 191 19.32 -3.53 -3.53
C ALA A 191 19.70 -2.68 -2.31
N HIS A 192 20.87 -2.93 -1.70
CA HIS A 192 21.38 -2.13 -0.60
C HIS A 192 21.71 -0.68 -1.01
N ASP A 193 22.10 -0.45 -2.26
CA ASP A 193 22.30 0.90 -2.81
C ASP A 193 21.01 1.74 -2.80
N PHE A 194 19.84 1.10 -2.76
CA PHE A 194 18.53 1.76 -2.69
C PHE A 194 17.91 1.76 -1.29
N TRP A 195 18.53 1.10 -0.31
CA TRP A 195 18.04 1.04 1.06
C TRP A 195 18.18 2.38 1.79
N SER A 196 19.29 3.06 1.53
CA SER A 196 19.60 4.36 2.12
C SER A 196 19.73 5.42 1.04
N ARG A 197 19.78 6.68 1.46
CA ARG A 197 20.05 7.82 0.58
C ARG A 197 21.24 8.57 1.12
N GLU A 198 22.03 9.14 0.23
CA GLU A 198 23.02 10.13 0.60
C GLU A 198 22.31 11.39 1.07
N TYR A 199 22.63 11.83 2.29
CA TYR A 199 22.16 13.09 2.83
C TYR A 199 23.21 14.16 2.59
N GLU A 200 22.77 15.41 2.40
CA GLU A 200 23.65 16.57 2.42
C GLU A 200 24.50 16.57 3.70
N PRO A 201 25.82 16.84 3.65
CA PRO A 201 26.66 16.89 4.83
C PRO A 201 26.04 17.72 5.98
N GLY A 202 25.92 17.11 7.15
CA GLY A 202 25.26 17.70 8.33
C GLY A 202 23.79 17.33 8.51
N TRP A 203 23.15 16.68 7.53
CA TRP A 203 21.74 16.25 7.58
C TRP A 203 21.57 14.74 7.75
N ASN A 204 22.66 14.02 8.04
CA ASN A 204 22.57 12.60 8.35
C ASN A 204 21.73 12.41 9.63
N PRO A 205 20.73 11.52 9.61
CA PRO A 205 19.96 11.21 10.81
C PRO A 205 20.88 10.59 11.87
N VAL A 206 20.72 11.01 13.12
CA VAL A 206 21.34 10.37 14.27
C VAL A 206 20.40 9.26 14.70
N VAL A 207 20.76 8.01 14.38
CA VAL A 207 19.96 6.80 14.63
C VAL A 207 20.52 6.05 15.83
#